data_AF-A0A5N6LRJ9-F1
#
_entry.id   AF-A0A5N6LRJ9-F1
#
_cell.length_a   1.000
_cell.length_b   1.000
_cell.length_c   1.000
_cell.angle_alpha   90.00
_cell.angle_beta   90.00
_cell.angle_gamma   90.00
#
_symmetry.space_group_name_H-M   'P 1'
#
loop_
_entity.id
_entity.type
_entity.pdbx_description
1 polymer ?
#
loop_
_entity_poly.entity_id
_entity_poly.type
_entity_poly.pdbx_seq_one_letter_code
_entity_poly.pdbx_strand_id
1 'polypeptide(L)'
;MDQSWCYENFVNHRALKSADNVRQQLACIMARFNLKLCSTDFNSRDYYINIRKAMLAGYFMQVAHLERTCDYLTVKDNQVVHLHPSNCLDRKPEWVIYNEHVLTSSSFIRTVTDVRGECSWVGEEPKKD
;
A
#
# COMPACT_ATOMS: atom_id res chain seq x y z
N MET A 1 -20.19 12.84 0.69
CA MET A 1 -20.08 11.82 1.75
C MET A 1 -21.02 12.18 2.87
N ASP A 2 -21.93 11.27 3.19
CA ASP A 2 -22.95 11.47 4.21
C ASP A 2 -22.35 11.37 5.62
N GLN A 3 -22.70 12.30 6.50
CA GLN A 3 -22.11 12.40 7.84
C GLN A 3 -22.66 11.32 8.78
N SER A 4 -23.95 10.99 8.67
CA SER A 4 -24.58 9.89 9.42
C SER A 4 -23.92 8.56 9.10
N TRP A 5 -23.72 8.23 7.83
CA TRP A 5 -23.02 7.01 7.42
C TRP A 5 -21.60 6.92 8.01
N CYS A 6 -20.86 8.03 8.02
CA CYS A 6 -19.53 8.07 8.62
C CYS A 6 -19.57 7.78 10.14
N TYR A 7 -20.55 8.35 10.83
CA TYR A 7 -20.75 8.11 12.27
C TYR A 7 -21.09 6.65 12.57
N GLU A 8 -22.03 6.07 11.80
CA GLU A 8 -22.45 4.67 11.96
C GLU A 8 -21.32 3.66 11.69
N ASN A 9 -20.38 4.00 10.81
CA ASN A 9 -19.27 3.12 10.42
C ASN A 9 -17.93 3.46 11.11
N PHE A 10 -17.93 4.34 12.12
CA PHE A 10 -16.73 4.78 12.83
C PHE A 10 -15.64 5.38 11.92
N VAL A 11 -16.06 6.03 10.82
CA VAL A 11 -15.15 6.66 9.86
C VAL A 11 -15.06 8.16 10.10
N ASN A 12 -13.86 8.72 10.04
CA ASN A 12 -13.65 10.16 10.21
C ASN A 12 -14.11 10.94 8.96
N HIS A 13 -15.26 11.60 9.07
CA HIS A 13 -15.85 12.41 7.99
C HIS A 13 -14.91 13.51 7.46
N ARG A 14 -14.19 14.19 8.36
CA ARG A 14 -13.25 15.26 7.98
C ARG A 14 -12.08 14.70 7.16
N ALA A 15 -11.55 13.55 7.56
CA ALA A 15 -10.48 12.88 6.82
C ALA A 15 -10.93 12.46 5.42
N LEU A 16 -12.13 11.87 5.28
CA LEU A 16 -12.70 11.51 3.98
C LEU A 16 -12.93 12.74 3.08
N LYS A 17 -13.43 13.84 3.64
CA LYS A 17 -13.63 15.09 2.88
C LYS A 17 -12.30 15.65 2.39
N SER A 18 -11.26 15.60 3.23
CA SER A 18 -9.90 15.97 2.84
C SER A 18 -9.37 15.08 1.71
N ALA A 19 -9.55 13.77 1.83
CA ALA A 19 -9.11 12.79 0.83
C ALA A 19 -9.79 13.03 -0.55
N ASP A 20 -11.09 13.31 -0.60
CA ASP A 20 -11.77 13.60 -1.87
C ASP A 20 -11.26 14.90 -2.50
N ASN A 21 -11.03 15.94 -1.69
CA ASN A 21 -10.43 17.19 -2.19
C ASN A 21 -9.04 16.96 -2.80
N VAL A 22 -8.18 16.18 -2.12
CA VAL A 22 -6.84 15.83 -2.63
C VAL A 22 -6.94 15.02 -3.92
N ARG A 23 -7.84 14.04 -3.98
CA ARG A 23 -8.08 13.24 -5.19
C ARG A 23 -8.52 14.11 -6.37
N GLN A 24 -9.42 15.07 -6.15
CA GLN A 24 -9.85 16.00 -7.20
C GLN A 24 -8.68 16.85 -7.72
N GLN A 25 -7.83 17.36 -6.83
CA GLN A 25 -6.63 18.10 -7.23
C GLN A 25 -5.67 17.25 -8.07
N LEU A 26 -5.40 16.01 -7.65
CA LEU A 26 -4.56 15.07 -8.40
C LEU A 26 -5.17 14.74 -9.77
N ALA A 27 -6.49 14.54 -9.86
CA ALA A 27 -7.16 14.28 -11.13
C ALA A 27 -7.04 15.46 -12.11
N CYS A 28 -7.14 16.71 -11.62
CA CYS A 28 -6.89 17.90 -12.44
C CYS A 28 -5.46 17.95 -12.97
N ILE A 29 -4.47 17.60 -12.15
CA ILE A 29 -3.06 17.52 -12.55
C ILE A 29 -2.86 16.44 -13.61
N MET A 30 -3.42 15.24 -13.42
CA MET A 30 -3.37 14.16 -14.40
C MET A 30 -3.95 14.58 -15.75
N ALA A 31 -5.11 15.25 -15.76
CA ALA A 31 -5.73 15.76 -16.97
C ALA A 31 -4.82 16.79 -17.68
N ARG A 32 -4.19 17.70 -16.92
CA ARG A 32 -3.24 18.68 -17.46
C ARG A 32 -2.03 18.03 -18.14
N PHE A 33 -1.57 16.88 -17.64
CA PHE A 33 -0.47 16.11 -18.24
C PHE A 33 -0.94 15.03 -19.22
N ASN A 34 -2.22 15.01 -19.61
CA ASN A 34 -2.82 13.99 -20.48
C ASN A 34 -2.65 12.55 -19.95
N LEU A 35 -2.57 12.37 -18.64
CA LEU A 35 -2.58 11.06 -18.00
C LEU A 35 -4.02 10.57 -17.87
N LYS A 36 -4.33 9.44 -18.53
CA LYS A 36 -5.67 8.86 -18.52
C LYS A 36 -6.01 8.34 -17.12
N LEU A 37 -7.15 8.75 -16.57
CA LEU A 37 -7.77 8.05 -15.46
C LEU A 37 -8.39 6.75 -15.99
N CYS A 38 -7.84 5.62 -15.59
CA CYS A 38 -8.31 4.30 -15.99
C CYS A 38 -8.45 3.37 -14.78
N SER A 39 -9.48 2.52 -14.86
CA SER A 39 -9.67 1.41 -13.94
C SER A 39 -9.87 0.16 -14.79
N THR A 40 -9.35 -0.97 -14.31
CA THR A 40 -9.73 -2.27 -14.87
C THR A 40 -11.15 -2.64 -14.45
N ASP A 41 -11.78 -3.57 -15.18
CA ASP A 41 -13.09 -4.10 -14.79
C ASP A 41 -13.05 -4.67 -13.37
N PHE A 42 -14.02 -4.29 -12.53
CA PHE A 42 -14.14 -4.74 -11.16
C PHE A 42 -14.33 -6.26 -11.05
N ASN A 43 -15.02 -6.85 -12.03
CA ASN A 43 -15.24 -8.31 -12.06
C ASN A 43 -14.01 -9.08 -12.56
N SER A 44 -13.00 -8.40 -13.08
CA SER A 44 -11.76 -9.05 -13.49
C SER A 44 -10.99 -9.53 -12.26
N ARG A 45 -10.48 -10.76 -12.35
CA ARG A 45 -9.54 -11.32 -11.37
C ARG A 45 -8.31 -10.42 -11.17
N ASP A 46 -7.95 -9.65 -12.18
CA ASP A 46 -6.77 -8.80 -12.18
C ASP A 46 -6.98 -7.45 -11.50
N TYR A 47 -8.21 -7.09 -11.10
CA TYR A 47 -8.51 -5.77 -10.52
C TYR A 47 -7.63 -5.43 -9.31
N TYR A 48 -7.69 -6.26 -8.27
CA TYR A 48 -6.88 -6.09 -7.05
C TYR A 48 -5.40 -6.40 -7.25
N ILE A 49 -5.09 -7.22 -8.25
CA ILE A 49 -3.73 -7.59 -8.64
C ILE A 49 -3.03 -6.35 -9.22
N ASN A 50 -3.67 -5.64 -10.14
CA ASN A 50 -3.14 -4.42 -10.76
C ASN A 50 -2.96 -3.26 -9.77
N ILE A 51 -3.87 -3.10 -8.80
CA ILE A 51 -3.73 -2.07 -7.76
C ILE A 51 -2.47 -2.32 -6.93
N ARG A 52 -2.25 -3.57 -6.48
CA ARG A 52 -1.04 -3.94 -5.73
C ARG A 52 0.25 -3.77 -6.54
N LYS A 53 0.18 -4.05 -7.84
CA LYS A 53 1.25 -3.83 -8.83
C LYS A 53 1.65 -2.36 -8.88
N ALA A 54 0.66 -1.48 -9.00
CA ALA A 54 0.86 -0.03 -9.03
C ALA A 54 1.42 0.50 -7.70
N MET A 55 0.94 -0.02 -6.56
CA MET A 55 1.52 0.33 -5.26
C MET A 55 2.99 -0.10 -5.16
N LEU A 56 3.32 -1.33 -5.58
CA LEU A 56 4.69 -1.83 -5.53
C LEU A 56 5.64 -1.00 -6.41
N ALA A 57 5.19 -0.52 -7.58
CA ALA A 57 5.98 0.38 -8.42
C ALA A 57 6.35 1.71 -7.72
N GLY A 58 5.49 2.23 -6.84
CA GLY A 58 5.77 3.43 -6.05
C GLY A 58 6.51 3.17 -4.73
N TYR A 59 6.26 2.02 -4.11
CA TYR A 59 6.72 1.64 -2.77
C TYR A 59 7.80 0.54 -2.78
N PHE A 60 8.51 0.34 -3.90
CA PHE A 60 9.49 -0.74 -4.04
C PHE A 60 10.62 -0.72 -2.98
N MET A 61 10.91 0.44 -2.40
CA MET A 61 11.89 0.59 -1.31
C MET A 61 11.30 0.31 0.09
N GLN A 62 9.98 0.18 0.20
CA GLN A 62 9.23 -0.02 1.44
C GLN A 62 8.61 -1.42 1.44
N VAL A 63 9.46 -2.42 1.27
CA VAL A 63 9.09 -3.84 1.24
C VAL A 63 9.70 -4.54 2.45
N ALA A 64 8.97 -5.49 3.03
CA ALA A 64 9.47 -6.38 4.07
C ALA A 64 9.11 -7.85 3.81
N HIS A 65 10.00 -8.74 4.21
CA HIS A 65 9.89 -10.19 4.05
C HIS A 65 9.69 -10.87 5.41
N LEU A 66 8.83 -11.88 5.47
CA LEU A 66 8.58 -12.66 6.68
C LEU A 66 9.68 -13.70 6.90
N GLU A 67 10.40 -13.57 8.01
CA GLU A 67 11.42 -14.52 8.44
C GLU A 67 10.82 -15.71 9.20
N ARG A 68 11.60 -16.80 9.29
CA ARG A 68 11.21 -18.03 10.02
C ARG A 68 10.91 -17.79 11.51
N THR A 69 11.48 -16.72 12.08
CA THR A 69 11.24 -16.30 13.47
C THR A 69 9.89 -15.61 13.66
N CYS A 70 9.05 -15.53 12.63
CA CYS A 70 7.75 -14.83 12.60
C CYS A 70 7.82 -13.30 12.68
N ASP A 71 9.01 -12.73 12.49
CA ASP A 71 9.27 -11.29 12.35
C ASP A 71 9.46 -10.91 10.89
N TYR A 72 9.32 -9.62 10.57
CA TYR A 72 9.59 -9.13 9.22
C TYR A 72 10.96 -8.46 9.16
N LEU A 73 11.62 -8.60 8.02
CA LEU A 73 12.88 -7.94 7.70
C LEU A 73 12.68 -6.98 6.53
N THR A 74 13.04 -5.71 6.70
CA THR A 74 12.96 -4.74 5.58
C THR A 74 14.00 -5.07 4.51
N VAL A 75 13.60 -5.03 3.24
CA VAL A 75 14.47 -5.41 2.11
C VAL A 75 15.64 -4.46 1.94
N LYS A 76 15.40 -3.17 2.20
CA LYS A 76 16.39 -2.12 1.96
C LYS A 76 17.54 -2.16 2.96
N ASP A 77 17.22 -2.26 4.25
CA ASP A 77 18.16 -1.99 5.35
C ASP A 77 18.29 -3.18 6.32
N ASN A 78 17.64 -4.32 6.03
CA ASN A 78 17.60 -5.51 6.88
C ASN A 78 17.19 -5.22 8.33
N GLN A 79 16.24 -4.31 8.53
CA GLN A 79 15.75 -3.98 9.86
C GLN A 79 14.64 -4.93 10.26
N VAL A 80 14.74 -5.47 11.48
CA VAL A 80 13.68 -6.27 12.08
C VAL A 80 12.51 -5.36 12.45
N VAL A 81 11.34 -5.67 11.92
CA VAL A 81 10.10 -4.92 12.12
C VAL A 81 8.94 -5.87 12.38
N HIS A 82 7.89 -5.35 13.03
CA HIS A 82 6.65 -6.09 13.25
C HIS A 82 5.48 -5.35 12.60
N LEU A 83 4.42 -6.09 12.27
CA LEU A 83 3.17 -5.48 11.81
C LEU A 83 2.56 -4.68 12.95
N HIS A 84 2.22 -3.42 12.69
CA HIS A 84 1.57 -2.58 13.69
C HIS A 84 0.21 -3.18 14.10
N PRO A 85 -0.20 -3.16 15.39
CA PRO A 85 -1.43 -3.80 15.87
C PRO A 85 -2.73 -3.33 15.20
N SER A 86 -2.71 -2.15 14.58
CA SER A 86 -3.86 -1.61 13.84
C SER A 86 -4.02 -2.16 12.41
N ASN A 87 -3.19 -3.12 11.98
CA ASN A 87 -3.31 -3.72 10.66
C ASN A 87 -4.56 -4.63 10.60
N CYS A 88 -5.08 -4.84 9.40
CA CYS A 88 -6.28 -5.66 9.16
C CYS A 88 -5.94 -7.00 8.46
N LEU A 89 -4.70 -7.48 8.55
CA LEU A 89 -4.29 -8.74 7.93
C LEU A 89 -4.56 -9.90 8.89
N ASP A 90 -5.42 -10.82 8.48
CA ASP A 90 -5.73 -12.03 9.27
C ASP A 90 -4.63 -13.10 9.19
N ARG A 91 -3.67 -12.93 8.27
CA ARG A 91 -2.54 -13.83 8.06
C ARG A 91 -1.24 -13.04 8.01
N LYS A 92 -0.11 -13.72 8.18
CA LYS A 92 1.23 -13.18 7.93
C LYS A 92 1.67 -13.56 6.51
N PRO A 93 1.44 -12.72 5.49
CA PRO A 93 1.95 -12.97 4.15
C PRO A 93 3.49 -12.95 4.14
N GLU A 94 4.07 -13.67 3.19
CA GLU A 94 5.53 -13.74 3.05
C GLU A 94 6.15 -12.40 2.68
N TRP A 95 5.47 -11.63 1.82
CA TRP A 95 5.93 -10.33 1.35
C TRP A 95 4.88 -9.26 1.59
N VAL A 96 5.33 -8.12 2.09
CA VAL A 96 4.47 -6.96 2.31
C VAL A 96 5.11 -5.68 1.81
N ILE A 97 4.27 -4.77 1.32
CA ILE A 97 4.59 -3.35 1.23
C ILE A 97 4.04 -2.62 2.44
N TYR A 98 4.73 -1.57 2.89
CA TYR A 98 4.27 -0.68 3.97
C TYR A 98 4.34 0.78 3.54
N ASN A 99 3.52 1.63 4.15
CA ASN A 99 3.54 3.08 3.90
C ASN A 99 4.38 3.84 4.93
N GLU A 100 4.39 3.35 6.18
CA GLU A 100 4.95 4.05 7.31
C GLU A 100 5.81 3.12 8.16
N HIS A 101 6.95 3.64 8.58
CA HIS A 101 7.83 3.01 9.54
C HIS A 101 7.79 3.81 10.85
N VAL A 102 7.34 3.16 11.93
CA VAL A 102 7.09 3.77 13.23
C VAL A 102 8.07 3.21 14.25
N LEU A 103 8.98 4.06 14.72
CA LEU A 103 9.96 3.70 15.75
C LEU A 103 9.45 4.11 17.14
N THR A 104 9.33 3.14 18.04
CA THR A 104 8.99 3.35 19.46
C THR A 104 9.97 2.55 20.33
N SER A 105 9.48 1.80 21.33
CA SER A 105 10.26 0.74 22.00
C SER A 105 10.57 -0.44 21.09
N SER A 106 9.74 -0.64 20.06
CA SER A 106 9.96 -1.61 18.98
C SER A 106 9.66 -0.98 17.63
N SER A 107 10.16 -1.60 16.58
CA SER A 107 10.07 -1.15 15.21
C SER A 107 8.81 -1.70 14.55
N PHE A 108 7.89 -0.85 14.12
CA PHE A 108 6.62 -1.28 13.51
C PHE A 108 6.42 -0.71 12.11
N ILE A 109 5.82 -1.51 11.23
CA ILE A 109 5.35 -1.06 9.91
C ILE A 109 3.82 -0.95 9.90
N ARG A 110 3.31 0.14 9.32
CA ARG A 110 1.87 0.49 9.30
C ARG A 110 1.36 0.65 7.87
N THR A 111 0.06 0.42 7.69
CA THR A 111 -0.66 0.45 6.41
C THR A 111 0.00 -0.54 5.45
N VAL A 112 -0.18 -1.80 5.79
CA VAL A 112 0.53 -2.93 5.19
C VAL A 112 -0.37 -3.60 4.16
N THR A 113 0.19 -3.92 2.98
CA THR A 113 -0.53 -4.64 1.92
C THR A 113 0.25 -5.88 1.51
N ASP A 114 -0.46 -7.01 1.43
CA ASP A 114 0.04 -8.28 0.91
C ASP A 114 0.39 -8.18 -0.58
N VAL A 115 1.64 -8.47 -0.92
CA VAL A 115 2.14 -8.54 -2.29
C VAL A 115 2.72 -9.91 -2.58
N ARG A 116 2.71 -10.33 -3.84
CA ARG A 116 3.34 -11.59 -4.24
C ARG A 116 4.82 -11.38 -4.43
N GLY A 117 5.63 -12.27 -3.86
CA GLY A 117 7.08 -12.35 -4.06
C GLY A 117 7.51 -12.96 -5.40
N GLU A 118 6.62 -13.05 -6.39
CA GLU A 118 7.06 -13.42 -7.73
C GLU A 118 8.01 -12.34 -8.24
N CYS A 119 9.24 -12.70 -8.64
CA CYS A 119 10.27 -11.79 -9.16
C CYS A 119 9.79 -10.88 -10.31
N SER A 120 8.66 -11.17 -10.95
CA SER A 120 8.03 -10.30 -11.95
C SER A 120 7.34 -9.06 -11.36
N TRP A 121 7.14 -9.00 -10.04
CA TRP A 121 6.50 -7.90 -9.33
C TRP A 121 7.52 -7.06 -8.57
N VAL A 122 8.45 -7.74 -7.89
CA VAL A 122 9.52 -7.13 -7.10
C VAL A 122 10.73 -6.92 -8.03
N GLY A 123 10.64 -5.92 -8.89
CA GLY A 123 11.75 -5.33 -9.65
C GLY A 123 12.51 -6.27 -10.61
N GLU A 124 12.14 -6.22 -11.89
CA GLU A 124 13.20 -6.20 -12.91
C GLU A 124 13.92 -4.85 -12.76
N GLU A 125 15.20 -4.87 -12.38
CA GLU A 125 16.06 -3.71 -12.57
C GLU A 125 15.99 -3.28 -14.05
N PRO A 126 15.88 -1.97 -14.37
CA PRO A 126 16.01 -1.54 -15.75
C PRO A 126 17.41 -1.94 -16.22
N LYS A 127 17.50 -2.88 -17.16
CA LYS A 127 18.76 -3.17 -17.86
C LYS A 127 19.28 -1.85 -18.41
N LYS A 128 20.47 -1.44 -17.93
CA LYS A 128 21.24 -0.39 -18.58
C LYS A 128 21.63 -0.90 -19.96
N ASP A 129 21.08 -0.28 -21.00
CA ASP A 129 21.69 -0.23 -22.32
C ASP A 129 22.93 0.70 -22.29
#